data_AF-A0A8C0HBY3-F1
#
_entry.id   AF-A0A8C0HBY3-F1
#
_cell.length_a   1.000
_cell.length_b   1.000
_cell.length_c   1.000
_cell.angle_alpha   90.00
_cell.angle_beta   90.00
_cell.angle_gamma   90.00
#
_symmetry.space_group_name_H-M   'P 1'
#
loop_
_entity.id
_entity.type
_entity.pdbx_description
1 polymer ?
#
loop_
_entity_poly.entity_id
_entity_poly.type
_entity_poly.pdbx_seq_one_letter_code
_entity_poly.pdbx_strand_id
1 'polypeptide(L)'
;MNSFDFKQYLRIFKEQLYLPAEFLYKPFVQKWNRNVQSLSEDRTVQDVLQNHFHCSKDLRSLHMLLMLALSSITVSHPFMTGSDLLEASKLCRMDSKANIVHGLSVLEICLIIAMKHLNDVYEGEPFNFQMVYNEFQKFIQRKAHSVYNFEKPVVMKAFEHLLQLELIKPIEGLPVRAQREYLLMKLLLDNNQIMDALQVYPNCPTDVKQWATSSLSWL
;
A
#
# COMPACT_ATOMS: atom_id res chain seq x y z
N MET A 1 4.11 -0.55 -26.92
CA MET A 1 4.37 -1.60 -25.90
C MET A 1 5.46 -2.50 -26.43
N ASN A 2 6.51 -2.76 -25.64
CA ASN A 2 7.60 -3.62 -26.10
C ASN A 2 7.08 -5.02 -26.45
N SER A 3 7.39 -5.52 -27.65
CA SER A 3 6.89 -6.81 -28.15
C SER A 3 7.84 -7.97 -27.81
N PHE A 4 8.30 -8.04 -26.56
CA PHE A 4 9.15 -9.14 -26.12
C PHE A 4 8.41 -10.07 -25.14
N ASP A 5 8.79 -11.35 -25.19
CA ASP A 5 8.30 -12.37 -24.27
C ASP A 5 9.14 -12.44 -22.99
N PHE A 6 8.73 -13.29 -22.04
CA PHE A 6 9.43 -13.42 -20.77
C PHE A 6 10.86 -13.95 -20.93
N LYS A 7 11.13 -14.81 -21.92
CA LYS A 7 12.48 -15.34 -22.18
C LYS A 7 13.42 -14.22 -22.63
N GLN A 8 12.94 -13.34 -23.52
CA GLN A 8 13.65 -12.14 -23.93
C GLN A 8 13.82 -11.17 -22.76
N TYR A 9 12.82 -11.04 -21.88
CA TYR A 9 12.94 -10.23 -20.67
C TYR A 9 14.05 -10.71 -19.71
N LEU A 10 14.16 -12.04 -19.48
CA LEU A 10 15.26 -12.63 -18.70
C LEU A 10 16.63 -12.40 -19.36
N ARG A 11 16.68 -12.43 -20.70
CA ARG A 11 17.90 -12.10 -21.42
C ARG A 11 18.31 -10.64 -21.18
N ILE A 12 17.36 -9.71 -21.26
CA ILE A 12 17.60 -8.28 -20.99
C ILE A 12 18.07 -8.09 -19.54
N PHE A 13 17.42 -8.72 -18.55
CA PHE A 13 17.85 -8.70 -17.15
C PHE A 13 19.35 -9.03 -17.00
N LYS A 14 19.82 -10.09 -17.66
CA LYS A 14 21.25 -10.46 -17.65
C LYS A 14 22.14 -9.44 -18.33
N GLU A 15 21.77 -9.02 -19.55
CA GLU A 15 22.54 -8.06 -20.33
C GLU A 15 22.72 -6.73 -19.60
N GLN A 16 21.71 -6.28 -18.84
CA GLN A 16 21.78 -5.05 -18.04
C GLN A 16 22.69 -5.17 -16.80
N LEU A 17 22.88 -6.38 -16.26
CA LEU A 17 23.71 -6.61 -15.08
C LEU A 17 25.12 -7.10 -15.40
N TYR A 18 25.38 -7.59 -16.61
CA TYR A 18 26.70 -8.05 -16.99
C TYR A 18 27.72 -6.92 -17.05
N LEU A 19 28.89 -7.17 -16.45
CA LEU A 19 30.02 -6.27 -16.58
C LEU A 19 30.63 -6.41 -17.99
N PRO A 20 30.97 -5.28 -18.62
CA PRO A 20 31.49 -5.25 -19.98
C PRO A 20 32.90 -5.85 -20.06
N ALA A 21 33.26 -6.34 -21.24
CA ALA A 21 34.53 -7.03 -21.47
C ALA A 21 35.74 -6.09 -21.30
N GLU A 22 35.56 -4.78 -21.41
CA GLU A 22 36.59 -3.75 -21.29
C GLU A 22 37.03 -3.54 -19.82
N PHE A 23 36.29 -4.05 -18.84
CA PHE A 23 36.59 -3.86 -17.42
C PHE A 23 37.94 -4.48 -17.02
N LEU A 24 38.75 -3.75 -16.24
CA LEU A 24 40.17 -4.06 -16.01
C LEU A 24 40.40 -5.39 -15.27
N TYR A 25 39.64 -5.66 -14.20
CA TYR A 25 39.87 -6.84 -13.35
C TYR A 25 39.04 -8.05 -13.79
N LYS A 26 39.58 -8.82 -14.74
CA LYS A 26 38.90 -9.97 -15.38
C LYS A 26 38.41 -11.06 -14.42
N PRO A 27 39.15 -11.46 -13.36
CA PRO A 27 38.66 -12.47 -12.42
C PRO A 27 37.36 -12.06 -11.73
N PHE A 28 37.21 -10.78 -11.40
CA PHE A 28 35.98 -10.25 -10.82
C PHE A 28 34.84 -10.24 -11.82
N VAL A 29 35.09 -9.78 -13.06
CA VAL A 29 34.08 -9.81 -14.14
C VAL A 29 33.53 -11.22 -14.34
N GLN A 30 34.40 -12.23 -14.37
CA GLN A 30 33.99 -13.62 -14.52
C GLN A 30 33.16 -14.10 -13.32
N LYS A 31 33.53 -13.70 -12.09
CA LYS A 31 32.78 -14.09 -10.88
C LYS A 31 31.42 -13.41 -10.81
N TRP A 32 31.37 -12.11 -11.15
CA TRP A 32 30.15 -11.33 -11.21
C TRP A 32 29.18 -11.84 -12.28
N ASN A 33 29.64 -11.99 -13.53
CA ASN A 33 28.76 -12.46 -14.62
C ASN A 33 28.27 -13.90 -14.37
N ARG A 34 29.08 -14.76 -13.72
CA ARG A 34 28.64 -16.09 -13.25
C ARG A 34 27.56 -15.98 -12.17
N ASN A 35 27.69 -15.07 -11.22
CA ASN A 35 26.66 -14.81 -10.21
C ASN A 35 25.34 -14.37 -10.85
N VAL A 36 25.39 -13.43 -11.80
CA VAL A 36 24.20 -12.95 -12.53
C VAL A 36 23.56 -14.08 -13.35
N GLN A 37 24.35 -14.95 -13.98
CA GLN A 37 23.83 -16.12 -14.68
C GLN A 37 23.11 -17.06 -13.70
N SER A 38 23.71 -17.36 -12.54
CA SER A 38 23.07 -18.19 -11.50
C SER A 38 21.77 -17.56 -10.99
N LEU A 39 21.73 -16.24 -10.79
CA LEU A 39 20.51 -15.53 -10.40
C LEU A 39 19.41 -15.66 -11.44
N SER A 40 19.74 -15.63 -12.72
CA SER A 40 18.75 -15.77 -13.80
C SER A 40 18.09 -17.15 -13.86
N GLU A 41 18.75 -18.17 -13.30
CA GLU A 41 18.29 -19.56 -13.24
C GLU A 41 17.57 -19.88 -11.92
N ASP A 42 17.71 -19.01 -10.91
CA ASP A 42 17.05 -19.15 -9.62
C ASP A 42 15.53 -18.97 -9.77
N ARG A 43 14.77 -19.93 -9.21
CA ARG A 43 13.31 -19.95 -9.34
C ARG A 43 12.65 -18.77 -8.63
N THR A 44 13.11 -18.39 -7.45
CA THR A 44 12.58 -17.25 -6.71
C THR A 44 12.82 -15.95 -7.47
N VAL A 45 13.99 -15.79 -8.08
CA VAL A 45 14.28 -14.65 -8.95
C VAL A 45 13.39 -14.65 -10.20
N GLN A 46 13.21 -15.79 -10.86
CA GLN A 46 12.31 -15.89 -12.01
C GLN A 46 10.87 -15.55 -11.63
N ASP A 47 10.38 -16.01 -10.49
CA ASP A 47 9.03 -15.68 -9.99
C ASP A 47 8.88 -14.16 -9.76
N VAL A 48 9.89 -13.51 -9.17
CA VAL A 48 9.93 -12.04 -8.99
C VAL A 48 9.90 -11.32 -10.34
N LEU A 49 10.76 -11.72 -11.28
CA LEU A 49 10.86 -11.11 -12.60
C LEU A 49 9.60 -11.35 -13.44
N GLN A 50 8.98 -12.53 -13.31
CA GLN A 50 7.74 -12.88 -14.00
C GLN A 50 6.58 -12.04 -13.50
N ASN A 51 6.44 -11.90 -12.17
CA ASN A 51 5.45 -11.01 -11.57
C ASN A 51 5.64 -9.56 -12.02
N HIS A 52 6.89 -9.07 -12.01
CA HIS A 52 7.19 -7.73 -12.48
C HIS A 52 6.85 -7.56 -13.98
N PHE A 53 7.17 -8.54 -14.82
CA PHE A 53 6.86 -8.55 -16.25
C PHE A 53 5.34 -8.54 -16.54
N HIS A 54 4.55 -9.26 -15.73
CA HIS A 54 3.09 -9.23 -15.82
C HIS A 54 2.52 -7.85 -15.45
N CYS A 55 3.14 -7.13 -14.52
CA CYS A 55 2.73 -5.77 -14.16
C CYS A 55 3.16 -4.73 -15.20
N SER A 56 4.37 -4.82 -15.74
CA SER A 56 4.89 -3.88 -16.74
C SER A 56 5.95 -4.52 -17.64
N LYS A 57 5.83 -4.25 -18.95
CA LYS A 57 6.84 -4.59 -19.96
C LYS A 57 7.79 -3.42 -20.28
N ASP A 58 7.74 -2.35 -19.51
CA ASP A 58 8.66 -1.22 -19.65
C ASP A 58 10.06 -1.63 -19.13
N LEU A 59 11.10 -1.21 -19.85
CA LEU A 59 12.48 -1.46 -19.40
C LEU A 59 12.91 -0.48 -18.32
N ARG A 60 12.29 0.71 -18.26
CA ARG A 60 12.59 1.67 -17.19
C ARG A 60 12.18 1.13 -15.82
N SER A 61 11.05 0.41 -15.72
CA SER A 61 10.66 -0.25 -14.46
C SER A 61 11.63 -1.37 -14.09
N LEU A 62 12.13 -2.13 -15.07
CA LEU A 62 13.21 -3.10 -14.83
C LEU A 62 14.46 -2.41 -14.29
N HIS A 63 14.89 -1.29 -14.90
CA HIS A 63 16.04 -0.53 -14.41
C HIS A 63 15.85 -0.05 -12.97
N MET A 64 14.66 0.42 -12.61
CA MET A 64 14.35 0.81 -11.23
C MET A 64 14.49 -0.37 -10.26
N LEU A 65 13.94 -1.54 -10.60
CA LEU A 65 14.08 -2.76 -9.81
C LEU A 65 15.56 -3.15 -9.62
N LEU A 66 16.32 -3.14 -10.71
CA LEU A 66 17.75 -3.47 -10.69
C LEU A 66 18.57 -2.49 -9.86
N MET A 67 18.29 -1.19 -9.99
CA MET A 67 18.98 -0.15 -9.22
C MET A 67 18.72 -0.29 -7.72
N LEU A 68 17.48 -0.58 -7.31
CA LEU A 68 17.16 -0.86 -5.91
C LEU A 68 17.87 -2.12 -5.40
N ALA A 69 17.88 -3.21 -6.16
CA ALA A 69 18.61 -4.42 -5.79
C ALA A 69 20.14 -4.19 -5.72
N LEU A 70 20.71 -3.39 -6.64
CA LEU A 70 22.13 -3.05 -6.64
C LEU A 70 22.52 -2.16 -5.44
N SER A 71 21.59 -1.35 -4.94
CA SER A 71 21.85 -0.45 -3.81
C SER A 71 22.14 -1.15 -2.47
N SER A 72 21.78 -2.43 -2.32
CA SER A 72 22.13 -3.22 -1.13
C SER A 72 23.54 -3.79 -1.18
N ILE A 73 24.22 -3.72 -2.34
CA ILE A 73 25.56 -4.28 -2.55
C ILE A 73 26.59 -3.37 -1.91
N THR A 74 27.42 -3.94 -1.05
CA THR A 74 28.44 -3.24 -0.26
C THR A 74 29.74 -4.04 -0.23
N VAL A 75 30.79 -3.51 0.40
CA VAL A 75 32.06 -4.24 0.57
C VAL A 75 31.86 -5.55 1.36
N SER A 76 30.95 -5.55 2.33
CA SER A 76 30.55 -6.75 3.11
C SER A 76 29.56 -7.66 2.38
N HIS A 77 28.87 -7.14 1.36
CA HIS A 77 27.89 -7.87 0.54
C HIS A 77 28.17 -7.64 -0.96
N PRO A 78 29.23 -8.24 -1.51
CA PRO A 78 29.79 -7.84 -2.82
C PRO A 78 29.06 -8.42 -4.03
N PHE A 79 28.09 -9.31 -3.84
CA PHE A 79 27.35 -9.96 -4.93
C PHE A 79 25.85 -9.91 -4.64
N MET A 80 25.06 -9.59 -5.67
CA MET A 80 23.60 -9.64 -5.60
C MET A 80 23.11 -11.07 -5.28
N THR A 81 22.06 -11.15 -4.48
CA THR A 81 21.36 -12.39 -4.11
C THR A 81 19.89 -12.32 -4.51
N GLY A 82 19.20 -13.47 -4.49
CA GLY A 82 17.76 -13.52 -4.75
C GLY A 82 16.95 -12.71 -3.73
N SER A 83 17.40 -12.62 -2.47
CA SER A 83 16.77 -11.77 -1.45
C SER A 83 16.84 -10.28 -1.79
N ASP A 84 17.94 -9.80 -2.39
CA ASP A 84 18.06 -8.39 -2.78
C ASP A 84 16.99 -8.01 -3.82
N LEU A 85 16.77 -8.88 -4.80
CA LEU A 85 15.73 -8.69 -5.81
C LEU A 85 14.32 -8.81 -5.23
N LEU A 86 14.12 -9.72 -4.28
CA LEU A 86 12.84 -9.87 -3.59
C LEU A 86 12.48 -8.62 -2.78
N GLU A 87 13.42 -8.09 -2.00
CA GLU A 87 13.21 -6.86 -1.22
C GLU A 87 13.02 -5.64 -2.13
N ALA A 88 13.82 -5.52 -3.20
CA ALA A 88 13.62 -4.48 -4.21
C ALA A 88 12.24 -4.56 -4.86
N SER A 89 11.76 -5.78 -5.15
CA SER A 89 10.42 -6.00 -5.71
C SER A 89 9.32 -5.56 -4.74
N LYS A 90 9.47 -5.82 -3.43
CA LYS A 90 8.54 -5.35 -2.40
C LYS A 90 8.47 -3.82 -2.40
N LEU A 91 9.62 -3.13 -2.41
CA LEU A 91 9.69 -1.67 -2.44
C LEU A 91 8.98 -1.09 -3.68
N CYS A 92 9.20 -1.69 -4.86
CA CYS A 92 8.52 -1.29 -6.09
C CYS A 92 6.99 -1.48 -6.06
N ARG A 93 6.49 -2.38 -5.21
CA ARG A 93 5.07 -2.80 -5.16
C ARG A 93 4.33 -2.31 -3.92
N MET A 94 4.94 -1.46 -3.10
CA MET A 94 4.30 -0.92 -1.91
C MET A 94 3.02 -0.15 -2.28
N ASP A 95 1.90 -0.53 -1.67
CA ASP A 95 0.66 0.23 -1.78
C ASP A 95 0.79 1.51 -0.94
N SER A 96 0.88 2.65 -1.62
CA SER A 96 1.03 3.96 -0.98
C SER A 96 -0.14 4.31 -0.06
N LYS A 97 -1.38 3.89 -0.41
CA LYS A 97 -2.55 4.15 0.43
C LYS A 97 -2.51 3.31 1.70
N ALA A 98 -2.15 2.04 1.60
CA ALA A 98 -1.99 1.17 2.77
C ALA A 98 -0.95 1.74 3.76
N ASN A 99 0.17 2.28 3.24
CA ASN A 99 1.19 2.92 4.07
C ASN A 99 0.69 4.20 4.77
N ILE A 100 -0.14 5.02 4.10
CA ILE A 100 -0.75 6.20 4.73
C ILE A 100 -1.68 5.75 5.86
N VAL A 101 -2.51 4.72 5.64
CA VAL A 101 -3.43 4.19 6.66
C VAL A 101 -2.69 3.71 7.91
N HIS A 102 -1.51 3.10 7.76
CA HIS A 102 -0.67 2.68 8.89
C HIS A 102 -0.22 3.86 9.77
N GLY A 103 -0.15 5.09 9.24
CA GLY A 103 0.25 6.29 9.97
C GLY A 103 -0.89 7.04 10.67
N LEU A 104 -2.15 6.60 10.49
CA LEU A 104 -3.32 7.28 11.05
C LEU A 104 -3.46 7.05 12.55
N SER A 105 -4.13 7.96 13.25
CA SER A 105 -4.52 7.73 14.65
C SER A 105 -5.64 6.70 14.77
N VAL A 106 -5.81 6.13 15.98
CA VAL A 106 -6.91 5.18 16.25
C VAL A 106 -8.28 5.81 15.98
N LEU A 107 -8.46 7.10 16.27
CA LEU A 107 -9.71 7.82 15.99
C LEU A 107 -10.01 7.83 14.48
N GLU A 108 -9.01 8.16 13.66
CA GLU A 108 -9.14 8.19 12.20
C GLU A 108 -9.43 6.80 11.62
N ILE A 109 -8.78 5.77 12.15
CA ILE A 109 -9.07 4.38 11.81
C ILE A 109 -10.53 4.03 12.14
N CYS A 110 -11.04 4.44 13.31
CA CYS A 110 -12.44 4.25 13.67
C CYS A 110 -13.40 4.96 12.69
N LEU A 111 -13.04 6.15 12.21
CA LEU A 111 -13.84 6.85 11.19
C LEU A 111 -13.80 6.13 9.84
N ILE A 112 -12.66 5.59 9.41
CA ILE A 112 -12.56 4.76 8.20
C ILE A 112 -13.44 3.52 8.34
N ILE A 113 -13.45 2.86 9.50
CA ILE A 113 -14.31 1.70 9.75
C ILE A 113 -15.80 2.10 9.70
N ALA A 114 -16.18 3.23 10.28
CA ALA A 114 -17.54 3.76 10.15
C ALA A 114 -17.92 4.01 8.68
N MET A 115 -17.03 4.58 7.87
CA MET A 115 -17.25 4.81 6.44
C MET A 115 -17.35 3.49 5.66
N LYS A 116 -16.50 2.51 5.96
CA LYS A 116 -16.58 1.15 5.40
C LYS A 116 -17.97 0.55 5.67
N HIS A 117 -18.43 0.63 6.92
CA HIS A 117 -19.74 0.15 7.32
C HIS A 117 -20.89 0.84 6.58
N LEU A 118 -20.82 2.16 6.41
CA LEU A 118 -21.80 2.90 5.62
C LEU A 118 -21.77 2.46 4.15
N ASN A 119 -20.59 2.27 3.56
CA ASN A 119 -20.47 1.74 2.19
C ASN A 119 -21.06 0.34 2.06
N ASP A 120 -20.82 -0.55 3.03
CA ASP A 120 -21.34 -1.92 3.02
C ASP A 120 -22.88 -1.93 3.16
N VAL A 121 -23.45 -1.08 4.01
CA VAL A 121 -24.91 -1.00 4.26
C VAL A 121 -25.66 -0.29 3.13
N TYR A 122 -25.10 0.79 2.61
CA TYR A 122 -25.74 1.63 1.58
C TYR A 122 -25.16 1.36 0.19
N GLU A 123 -24.56 0.19 -0.05
CA GLU A 123 -24.08 -0.27 -1.36
C GLU A 123 -23.18 0.73 -2.11
N GLY A 124 -22.33 1.45 -1.36
CA GLY A 124 -21.37 2.41 -1.90
C GLY A 124 -21.92 3.81 -2.20
N GLU A 125 -23.15 4.12 -1.77
CA GLU A 125 -23.69 5.49 -1.77
C GLU A 125 -22.85 6.43 -0.89
N PRO A 126 -22.79 7.74 -1.24
CA PRO A 126 -22.08 8.73 -0.44
C PRO A 126 -22.59 8.88 1.00
N PHE A 127 -21.70 9.37 1.85
CA PHE A 127 -22.00 9.72 3.23
C PHE A 127 -21.53 11.15 3.54
N ASN A 128 -22.14 11.78 4.53
CA ASN A 128 -21.65 13.04 5.11
C ASN A 128 -21.07 12.80 6.52
N PHE A 129 -20.47 13.84 7.12
CA PHE A 129 -19.87 13.74 8.45
C PHE A 129 -20.88 13.29 9.51
N GLN A 130 -22.12 13.76 9.44
CA GLN A 130 -23.13 13.42 10.45
C GLN A 130 -23.46 11.92 10.44
N MET A 131 -23.53 11.29 9.26
CA MET A 131 -23.73 9.84 9.13
C MET A 131 -22.54 9.06 9.73
N VAL A 132 -21.31 9.46 9.40
CA VAL A 132 -20.09 8.84 9.92
C VAL A 132 -19.99 9.00 11.44
N TYR A 133 -20.27 10.19 11.96
CA TYR A 133 -20.28 10.48 13.38
C TYR A 133 -21.33 9.64 14.12
N ASN A 134 -22.54 9.50 13.56
CA ASN A 134 -23.59 8.67 14.15
C ASN A 134 -23.18 7.19 14.20
N GLU A 135 -22.56 6.67 13.14
CA GLU A 135 -22.09 5.29 13.11
C GLU A 135 -20.94 5.05 14.11
N PHE A 136 -20.01 6.01 14.21
CA PHE A 136 -18.97 6.01 15.25
C PHE A 136 -19.55 6.07 16.68
N GLN A 137 -20.60 6.86 16.89
CA GLN A 137 -21.27 6.93 18.19
C GLN A 137 -21.94 5.61 18.59
N LYS A 138 -22.50 4.85 17.63
CA LYS A 138 -23.01 3.49 17.92
C LYS A 138 -21.92 2.57 18.45
N PHE A 139 -20.69 2.69 17.95
CA PHE A 139 -19.55 1.93 18.46
C PHE A 139 -19.20 2.33 19.90
N ILE A 140 -19.13 3.63 20.21
CA ILE A 140 -18.82 4.12 21.56
C ILE A 140 -19.90 3.72 22.57
N GLN A 141 -21.18 3.93 22.23
CA GLN A 141 -22.30 3.74 23.16
C GLN A 141 -22.49 2.29 23.61
N ARG A 142 -22.03 1.32 22.81
CA ARG A 142 -22.02 -0.10 23.20
C ARG A 142 -21.08 -0.39 24.37
N LYS A 143 -20.19 0.54 24.73
CA LYS A 143 -19.22 0.40 25.81
C LYS A 143 -19.34 1.56 26.79
N ALA A 144 -19.93 1.28 27.96
CA ALA A 144 -20.18 2.25 29.02
C ALA A 144 -18.96 3.08 29.47
N HIS A 145 -17.73 2.62 29.19
CA HIS A 145 -16.47 3.31 29.48
C HIS A 145 -15.50 3.31 28.29
N SER A 146 -15.98 3.71 27.11
CA SER A 146 -15.13 3.85 25.94
C SER A 146 -14.13 5.00 26.11
N VAL A 147 -12.83 4.70 26.04
CA VAL A 147 -11.74 5.70 25.95
C VAL A 147 -11.81 6.54 24.67
N TYR A 148 -12.70 6.19 23.74
CA TYR A 148 -12.86 6.86 22.44
C TYR A 148 -13.97 7.94 22.45
N ASN A 149 -14.49 8.33 23.62
CA ASN A 149 -15.53 9.36 23.72
C ASN A 149 -14.93 10.76 23.53
N PHE A 150 -14.62 11.11 22.28
CA PHE A 150 -14.11 12.43 21.89
C PHE A 150 -15.24 13.41 21.59
N GLU A 151 -15.00 14.69 21.87
CA GLU A 151 -15.93 15.77 21.50
C GLU A 151 -16.10 15.89 19.98
N LYS A 152 -17.30 16.24 19.51
CA LYS A 152 -17.61 16.39 18.06
C LYS A 152 -16.58 17.23 17.29
N PRO A 153 -16.03 18.35 17.80
CA PRO A 153 -14.99 19.12 17.11
C PRO A 153 -13.68 18.35 16.89
N VAL A 154 -13.28 17.48 17.83
CA VAL A 154 -12.08 16.63 17.69
C VAL A 154 -12.30 15.59 16.60
N VAL A 155 -13.49 14.98 16.58
CA VAL A 155 -13.87 14.02 15.53
C VAL A 155 -13.97 14.68 14.16
N MET A 156 -14.49 15.91 14.09
CA MET A 156 -14.50 16.71 12.87
C MET A 156 -13.08 17.00 12.37
N LYS A 157 -12.15 17.35 13.26
CA LYS A 157 -10.75 17.57 12.89
C LYS A 157 -10.10 16.31 12.30
N ALA A 158 -10.37 15.14 12.88
CA ALA A 158 -9.91 13.86 12.32
C ALA A 158 -10.50 13.59 10.92
N PHE A 159 -11.80 13.85 10.74
CA PHE A 159 -12.46 13.74 9.44
C PHE A 159 -11.85 14.69 8.38
N GLU A 160 -11.58 15.94 8.76
CA GLU A 160 -10.93 16.92 7.88
C GLU A 160 -9.49 16.51 7.53
N HIS A 161 -8.77 15.87 8.45
CA HIS A 161 -7.43 15.33 8.17
C HIS A 161 -7.49 14.17 7.16
N LEU A 162 -8.49 13.28 7.25
CA LEU A 162 -8.71 12.23 6.24
C LEU A 162 -9.00 12.81 4.85
N LEU A 163 -9.71 13.94 4.78
CA LEU A 163 -9.93 14.69 3.54
C LEU A 163 -8.62 15.30 3.02
N GLN A 164 -7.80 15.88 3.90
CA GLN A 164 -6.51 16.45 3.55
C GLN A 164 -5.53 15.40 3.00
N LEU A 165 -5.63 14.15 3.48
CA LEU A 165 -4.84 13.01 3.00
C LEU A 165 -5.40 12.36 1.72
N GLU A 166 -6.50 12.89 1.17
CA GLU A 166 -7.22 12.33 0.01
C GLU A 166 -7.63 10.86 0.21
N LEU A 167 -7.92 10.47 1.46
CA LEU A 167 -8.52 9.16 1.77
C LEU A 167 -10.04 9.20 1.63
N ILE A 168 -10.62 10.39 1.70
CA ILE A 168 -12.00 10.70 1.30
C ILE A 168 -12.02 11.88 0.34
N LYS A 169 -13.04 11.98 -0.50
CA LYS A 169 -13.24 13.13 -1.40
C LYS A 169 -14.71 13.55 -1.46
N PRO A 170 -15.01 14.83 -1.71
CA PRO A 170 -16.39 15.25 -1.98
C PRO A 170 -16.85 14.74 -3.35
N ILE A 171 -18.14 14.41 -3.47
CA ILE A 171 -18.74 14.00 -4.75
C ILE A 171 -18.87 15.18 -5.72
N GLU A 172 -19.18 16.35 -5.18
CA GLU A 172 -19.27 17.61 -5.92
C GLU A 172 -18.10 18.53 -5.54
N GLY A 173 -17.73 19.47 -6.41
CA GLY A 173 -16.78 20.52 -6.04
C GLY A 173 -17.28 21.30 -4.82
N LEU A 174 -16.37 21.67 -3.90
CA LEU A 174 -16.70 22.40 -2.66
C LEU A 174 -17.58 23.63 -2.96
N PRO A 175 -18.88 23.61 -2.62
CA PRO A 175 -19.74 24.76 -2.80
C PRO A 175 -19.30 25.85 -1.83
N VAL A 176 -19.19 27.10 -2.30
CA VAL A 176 -18.74 28.26 -1.50
C VAL A 176 -19.60 28.50 -0.24
N ARG A 177 -20.80 27.91 -0.16
CA ARG A 177 -21.79 28.14 0.91
C ARG A 177 -22.27 26.88 1.64
N ALA A 178 -21.70 25.71 1.38
CA ALA A 178 -22.14 24.49 2.07
C ALA A 178 -21.44 24.32 3.43
N GLN A 179 -22.21 23.98 4.45
CA GLN A 179 -21.65 23.57 5.74
C GLN A 179 -20.91 22.25 5.58
N ARG A 180 -19.65 22.21 6.03
CA ARG A 180 -18.73 21.07 5.80
C ARG A 180 -19.28 19.74 6.30
N GLU A 181 -20.06 19.75 7.37
CA GLU A 181 -20.61 18.52 7.97
C GLU A 181 -21.70 17.83 7.13
N TYR A 182 -22.30 18.54 6.18
CA TYR A 182 -23.37 18.02 5.32
C TYR A 182 -22.91 17.71 3.89
N LEU A 183 -21.63 17.95 3.58
CA LEU A 183 -21.06 17.62 2.29
C LEU A 183 -21.01 16.10 2.10
N LEU A 184 -21.49 15.66 0.93
CA LEU A 184 -21.42 14.27 0.52
C LEU A 184 -20.01 13.92 0.09
N MET A 185 -19.47 12.89 0.73
CA MET A 185 -18.12 12.38 0.55
C MET A 185 -18.16 10.93 0.08
N LYS A 186 -17.05 10.50 -0.54
CA LYS A 186 -16.78 9.12 -0.94
C LYS A 186 -15.44 8.66 -0.37
N LEU A 187 -15.42 7.44 0.16
CA LEU A 187 -14.20 6.76 0.60
C LEU A 187 -13.35 6.34 -0.61
N LEU A 188 -12.05 6.58 -0.54
CA LEU A 188 -11.08 6.25 -1.60
C LEU A 188 -10.19 5.06 -1.24
N LEU A 189 -10.63 4.24 -0.29
CA LEU A 189 -10.03 2.97 0.10
C LEU A 189 -11.00 1.85 -0.21
N ASP A 190 -10.49 0.74 -0.73
CA ASP A 190 -11.27 -0.48 -0.84
C ASP A 190 -11.23 -1.30 0.47
N ASN A 191 -12.13 -2.28 0.58
CA ASN A 191 -12.25 -3.10 1.78
C ASN A 191 -10.99 -3.91 2.07
N ASN A 192 -10.25 -4.37 1.05
CA ASN A 192 -9.02 -5.13 1.26
C ASN A 192 -7.92 -4.23 1.82
N GLN A 193 -7.75 -3.02 1.28
CA GLN A 193 -6.79 -2.03 1.77
C GLN A 193 -7.02 -1.69 3.25
N ILE A 194 -8.29 -1.55 3.67
CA ILE A 194 -8.64 -1.27 5.06
C ILE A 194 -8.31 -2.48 5.95
N MET A 195 -8.72 -3.68 5.54
CA MET A 195 -8.52 -4.89 6.35
C MET A 195 -7.05 -5.28 6.45
N ASP A 196 -6.29 -5.17 5.36
CA ASP A 196 -4.86 -5.45 5.32
C ASP A 196 -4.09 -4.45 6.19
N ALA A 197 -4.42 -3.16 6.10
CA ALA A 197 -3.81 -2.13 6.95
C ALA A 197 -4.11 -2.37 8.45
N LEU A 198 -5.33 -2.81 8.80
CA LEU A 198 -5.68 -3.13 10.19
C LEU A 198 -4.93 -4.35 10.74
N GLN A 199 -4.56 -5.32 9.90
CA GLN A 199 -3.78 -6.48 10.33
C GLN A 199 -2.38 -6.05 10.81
N VAL A 200 -1.74 -5.13 10.08
CA VAL A 200 -0.39 -4.65 10.35
C VAL A 200 -0.33 -3.40 11.23
N TYR A 201 -1.47 -2.79 11.58
CA TYR A 201 -1.52 -1.56 12.39
C TYR A 201 -0.91 -1.75 13.79
N PRO A 202 0.08 -0.95 14.21
CA PRO A 202 0.78 -1.13 15.48
C PRO A 202 -0.15 -0.91 16.67
N ASN A 203 -0.15 -1.83 17.64
CA ASN A 203 -0.95 -1.74 18.86
C ASN A 203 -2.45 -1.45 18.61
N CYS A 204 -2.99 -1.94 17.50
CA CYS A 204 -4.40 -1.76 17.18
C CYS A 204 -5.28 -2.33 18.30
N PRO A 205 -6.15 -1.53 18.93
CA PRO A 205 -7.02 -2.03 19.98
C PRO A 205 -7.92 -3.18 19.48
N THR A 206 -8.01 -4.24 20.28
CA THR A 206 -8.71 -5.47 19.91
C THR A 206 -10.17 -5.22 19.54
N ASP A 207 -10.80 -4.26 20.19
CA ASP A 207 -12.19 -3.92 19.94
C ASP A 207 -12.43 -3.16 18.64
N VAL A 208 -11.49 -2.33 18.23
CA VAL A 208 -11.50 -1.69 16.91
C VAL A 208 -11.39 -2.77 15.82
N LYS A 209 -10.48 -3.75 16.00
CA LYS A 209 -10.37 -4.91 15.09
C LYS A 209 -11.66 -5.72 15.00
N GLN A 210 -12.25 -6.04 16.16
CA GLN A 210 -13.53 -6.78 16.21
C GLN A 210 -14.65 -6.01 15.52
N TRP A 211 -14.73 -4.70 15.73
CA TRP A 211 -15.73 -3.86 15.09
C TRP A 211 -15.55 -3.80 13.57
N ALA A 212 -14.31 -3.71 13.06
CA ALA A 212 -14.04 -3.74 11.62
C ALA A 212 -14.50 -5.05 10.93
N THR A 213 -14.39 -6.17 11.64
CA THR A 213 -14.83 -7.49 11.15
C THR A 213 -16.31 -7.76 11.35
N SER A 214 -16.99 -7.00 12.21
CA SER A 214 -18.42 -7.19 12.42
C SER A 214 -19.16 -6.66 11.21
N SER A 215 -19.62 -7.56 10.34
CA SER A 215 -20.72 -7.25 9.43
C SER A 215 -21.85 -6.68 10.30
N LEU A 216 -22.45 -5.57 9.89
CA LEU A 216 -23.60 -4.97 10.55
C LEU A 216 -24.82 -5.90 10.45
N SER A 217 -24.79 -7.05 11.11
CA SER A 217 -25.90 -7.95 11.33
C SER A 217 -26.74 -7.43 12.49
N TRP A 218 -27.23 -6.20 12.40
CA TRP A 218 -28.10 -5.59 13.42
C TRP A 218 -29.05 -4.55 12.81
N LEU A 219 -29.70 -4.92 11.69
CA LEU A 219 -31.09 -4.53 11.47
C LEU A 219 -31.99 -5.57 12.15
#